data_AF-A0A7C5NBV9-F1
#
_entry.id   AF-A0A7C5NBV9-F1
#
_cell.length_a   1.000
_cell.length_b   1.000
_cell.length_c   1.000
_cell.angle_alpha   90.00
_cell.angle_beta   90.00
_cell.angle_gamma   90.00
#
_symmetry.space_group_name_H-M   'P 1'
#
loop_
_entity.id
_entity.type
_entity.pdbx_description
1 polymer ?
#
loop_
_entity_poly.entity_id
_entity_poly.type
_entity_poly.pdbx_seq_one_letter_code
_entity_poly.pdbx_strand_id
1 'polypeptide(L)'
;MTIEKISRYYHTLKYVQLKQIFFQIFYRLRRQYRKCTGFRYPLTRASETGPLYIRDKICSEESLFIEDDKYRFTFLNLSHTFEKIEAVDWNYPDHGKLWTYNLNYFDFLNQRDLEKAQGIALIRDFIARIAKSRDGMEPFPIALRGINWIKFLNMHAVHDREIDDSLYAQYDILMDNLEYHLLGNHLLENGFSLLFGGYYFRDQRLFDKAWEILIQELSEQVLPDGAHFELTPMYHQIMLYRVLDCYNLMQNNPLFDHPELMALLREKASRMLGWLETMRYRDGSIPHLNDSTDGIAPTSSALKAYAQRLGITTEKIVLKESGYRKFVTDR
;
A
#
# COMPACT_ATOMS: atom_id res chain seq x y z
N MET A 1 13.84 37.68 9.81
CA MET A 1 13.88 36.39 9.07
C MET A 1 14.84 36.59 7.89
N THR A 2 15.90 35.79 7.74
CA THR A 2 16.93 36.03 6.70
C THR A 2 16.37 35.76 5.29
N ILE A 3 16.89 36.46 4.28
CA ILE A 3 16.47 36.31 2.87
C ILE A 3 16.59 34.85 2.40
N GLU A 4 17.64 34.14 2.84
CA GLU A 4 17.83 32.70 2.58
C GLU A 4 16.72 31.83 3.18
N LYS A 5 16.25 32.16 4.39
CA LYS A 5 15.11 31.45 5.02
C LYS A 5 13.84 31.70 4.23
N ILE A 6 13.58 32.94 3.81
CA ILE A 6 12.40 33.31 3.00
C ILE A 6 12.43 32.57 1.66
N SER A 7 13.58 32.57 0.96
CA SER A 7 13.78 31.86 -0.30
C SER A 7 13.51 30.35 -0.14
N ARG A 8 14.08 29.73 0.90
CA ARG A 8 13.84 28.31 1.19
C ARG A 8 12.36 28.02 1.44
N TYR A 9 11.68 28.83 2.25
CA TYR A 9 10.23 28.68 2.47
C TYR A 9 9.43 28.87 1.18
N TYR A 10 9.78 29.84 0.34
CA TYR A 10 9.13 30.05 -0.95
C TYR A 10 9.28 28.83 -1.87
N HIS A 11 10.51 28.29 -1.99
CA HIS A 11 10.77 27.12 -2.83
C HIS A 11 10.12 25.83 -2.29
N THR A 12 9.94 25.71 -0.98
CA THR A 12 9.22 24.58 -0.37
C THR A 12 7.70 24.74 -0.47
N LEU A 13 7.16 25.95 -0.21
CA LEU A 13 5.71 26.18 -0.12
C LEU A 13 5.05 26.40 -1.49
N LYS A 14 5.77 26.82 -2.53
CA LYS A 14 5.18 27.07 -3.86
C LYS A 14 4.59 25.82 -4.52
N TYR A 15 5.03 24.63 -4.08
CA TYR A 15 4.55 23.34 -4.59
C TYR A 15 3.50 22.70 -3.66
N VAL A 16 3.24 23.29 -2.48
CA VAL A 16 2.25 22.74 -1.54
C VAL A 16 0.85 23.14 -2.02
N GLN A 17 0.00 22.15 -2.25
CA GLN A 17 -1.37 22.38 -2.68
C GLN A 17 -2.20 22.99 -1.52
N LEU A 18 -3.15 23.87 -1.84
CA LEU A 18 -4.06 24.45 -0.83
C LEU A 18 -4.81 23.37 -0.03
N LYS A 19 -5.15 22.26 -0.69
CA LYS A 19 -5.74 21.07 -0.07
C LYS A 19 -4.84 20.52 1.05
N GLN A 20 -3.52 20.37 0.81
CA GLN A 20 -2.57 19.91 1.83
C GLN A 20 -2.54 20.85 3.04
N ILE A 21 -2.51 22.17 2.82
CA ILE A 21 -2.49 23.16 3.91
C ILE A 21 -3.77 23.06 4.75
N PHE A 22 -4.93 23.03 4.09
CA PHE A 22 -6.22 22.87 4.76
C PHE A 22 -6.24 21.62 5.63
N PHE A 23 -5.85 20.46 5.07
CA PHE A 23 -5.87 19.21 5.82
C PHE A 23 -4.80 19.14 6.93
N GLN A 24 -3.63 19.75 6.75
CA GLN A 24 -2.65 19.88 7.85
C GLN A 24 -3.23 20.67 9.03
N ILE A 25 -3.95 21.77 8.78
CA ILE A 25 -4.59 22.58 9.83
C ILE A 25 -5.75 21.79 10.45
N PHE A 26 -6.64 21.26 9.63
CA PHE A 26 -7.80 20.49 10.06
C PHE A 26 -7.40 19.32 10.97
N TYR A 27 -6.42 18.50 10.57
CA TYR A 27 -5.98 17.36 11.37
C TYR A 27 -5.31 17.77 12.68
N ARG A 28 -4.55 18.88 12.70
CA ARG A 28 -3.97 19.41 13.94
C ARG A 28 -5.05 19.89 14.90
N LEU A 29 -6.03 20.66 14.43
CA LEU A 29 -7.14 21.15 15.26
C LEU A 29 -8.01 20.00 15.78
N ARG A 30 -8.39 19.07 14.89
CA ARG A 30 -9.17 17.89 15.25
C ARG A 30 -8.46 17.01 16.28
N ARG A 31 -7.15 16.82 16.16
CA ARG A 31 -6.34 16.08 17.14
C ARG A 31 -6.40 16.73 18.53
N GLN A 32 -6.29 18.06 18.61
CA GLN A 32 -6.40 18.77 19.89
C GLN A 32 -7.81 18.66 20.47
N TYR A 33 -8.84 18.85 19.65
CA TYR A 33 -10.23 18.68 20.07
C TYR A 33 -10.50 17.27 20.63
N ARG A 34 -10.10 16.22 19.89
CA ARG A 34 -10.26 14.82 20.32
C ARG A 34 -9.51 14.50 21.61
N LYS A 35 -8.34 15.11 21.81
CA LYS A 35 -7.60 14.99 23.06
C LYS A 35 -8.38 15.61 24.22
N CYS A 36 -8.98 16.78 24.02
CA CYS A 36 -9.78 17.47 25.03
C CYS A 36 -11.09 16.73 25.37
N THR A 37 -11.74 16.11 24.40
CA THR A 37 -13.00 15.37 24.63
C THR A 37 -12.78 13.92 25.06
N GLY A 38 -11.53 13.45 25.17
CA GLY A 38 -11.22 12.06 25.49
C GLY A 38 -11.68 11.06 24.42
N PHE A 39 -11.82 11.50 23.16
CA PHE A 39 -12.30 10.65 22.07
C PHE A 39 -11.39 9.43 21.87
N ARG A 40 -12.00 8.26 21.71
CA ARG A 40 -11.34 7.00 21.38
C ARG A 40 -12.12 6.32 20.26
N TYR A 41 -11.40 5.73 19.31
CA TYR A 41 -12.03 4.88 18.31
C TYR A 41 -12.44 3.54 18.94
N PRO A 42 -13.56 2.95 18.49
CA PRO A 42 -13.79 1.53 18.70
C PRO A 42 -12.67 0.73 17.99
N LEU A 43 -12.21 -0.34 18.63
CA LEU A 43 -11.18 -1.24 18.09
C LEU A 43 -11.78 -2.56 17.56
N THR A 44 -13.10 -2.68 17.67
CA THR A 44 -13.93 -3.77 17.14
C THR A 44 -15.25 -3.17 16.69
N ARG A 45 -15.75 -3.60 15.53
CA ARG A 45 -17.05 -3.19 14.99
C ARG A 45 -17.62 -4.33 14.17
N ALA A 46 -18.86 -4.71 14.46
CA ALA A 46 -19.56 -5.74 13.71
C ALA A 46 -19.49 -5.46 12.20
N SER A 47 -19.08 -6.48 11.47
CA SER A 47 -18.85 -6.45 10.03
C SER A 47 -19.57 -7.60 9.33
N GLU A 48 -19.81 -7.41 8.03
CA GLU A 48 -20.24 -8.48 7.13
C GLU A 48 -19.15 -8.67 6.09
N THR A 49 -18.74 -9.91 5.83
CA THR A 49 -17.70 -10.22 4.86
C THR A 49 -18.24 -11.05 3.70
N GLY A 50 -17.56 -10.96 2.54
CA GLY A 50 -17.82 -11.78 1.37
C GLY A 50 -16.57 -12.49 0.88
N PRO A 51 -16.70 -13.69 0.27
CA PRO A 51 -15.56 -14.33 -0.39
C PRO A 51 -15.07 -13.44 -1.53
N LEU A 52 -13.74 -13.41 -1.72
CA LEU A 52 -13.12 -12.72 -2.84
C LEU A 52 -12.43 -13.71 -3.77
N TYR A 53 -12.55 -13.48 -5.06
CA TYR A 53 -11.81 -14.21 -6.06
C TYR A 53 -10.64 -13.34 -6.55
N ILE A 54 -9.42 -13.70 -6.18
CA ILE A 54 -8.19 -13.02 -6.63
C ILE A 54 -7.33 -14.06 -7.33
N ARG A 55 -7.08 -13.89 -8.63
CA ARG A 55 -6.34 -14.88 -9.43
C ARG A 55 -4.83 -14.61 -9.38
N ASP A 56 -4.04 -15.68 -9.33
CA ASP A 56 -2.59 -15.67 -9.61
C ASP A 56 -1.77 -14.53 -8.96
N LYS A 57 -1.87 -14.43 -7.63
CA LYS A 57 -1.17 -13.41 -6.82
C LYS A 57 0.35 -13.47 -7.00
N ILE A 58 1.00 -12.33 -6.78
CA ILE A 58 2.45 -12.28 -6.53
C ILE A 58 2.66 -12.44 -5.02
N CYS A 59 3.50 -13.40 -4.62
CA CYS A 59 3.89 -13.56 -3.22
C CYS A 59 4.84 -12.43 -2.82
N SER A 60 4.79 -11.98 -1.57
CA SER A 60 5.78 -11.06 -1.04
C SER A 60 7.15 -11.74 -0.93
N GLU A 61 8.19 -10.92 -0.89
CA GLU A 61 9.52 -11.38 -0.50
C GLU A 61 9.51 -11.88 0.95
N GLU A 62 10.38 -12.83 1.26
CA GLU A 62 10.50 -13.40 2.60
C GLU A 62 11.10 -12.37 3.56
N SER A 63 10.33 -12.02 4.59
CA SER A 63 10.75 -11.07 5.61
C SER A 63 10.47 -11.56 7.04
N LEU A 64 9.85 -12.73 7.19
CA LEU A 64 9.64 -13.42 8.45
C LEU A 64 10.17 -14.86 8.38
N PHE A 65 11.01 -15.22 9.33
CA PHE A 65 11.52 -16.58 9.53
C PHE A 65 11.14 -17.04 10.94
N ILE A 66 10.55 -18.23 11.04
CA ILE A 66 10.11 -18.83 12.31
C ILE A 66 10.87 -20.13 12.53
N GLU A 67 11.66 -20.19 13.60
CA GLU A 67 12.47 -21.37 13.98
C GLU A 67 12.47 -21.49 15.51
N ASP A 68 12.15 -22.68 16.05
CA ASP A 68 12.10 -22.96 17.50
C ASP A 68 11.29 -21.91 18.30
N ASP A 69 10.09 -21.57 17.82
CA ASP A 69 9.20 -20.50 18.34
C ASP A 69 9.76 -19.07 18.29
N LYS A 70 10.94 -18.85 17.70
CA LYS A 70 11.52 -17.52 17.53
C LYS A 70 11.06 -16.89 16.23
N TYR A 71 10.69 -15.62 16.29
CA TYR A 71 10.17 -14.85 15.16
C TYR A 71 11.21 -13.82 14.73
N ARG A 72 11.92 -14.11 13.63
CA ARG A 72 12.91 -13.20 13.05
C ARG A 72 12.29 -12.40 11.90
N PHE A 73 12.25 -11.09 12.05
CA PHE A 73 11.83 -10.16 11.01
C PHE A 73 13.05 -9.48 10.38
N THR A 74 13.06 -9.32 9.06
CA THR A 74 14.10 -8.62 8.32
C THR A 74 13.49 -7.58 7.40
N PHE A 75 13.76 -6.31 7.68
CA PHE A 75 13.30 -5.17 6.87
C PHE A 75 14.45 -4.18 6.70
N LEU A 76 14.58 -3.56 5.52
CA LEU A 76 15.62 -2.56 5.25
C LEU A 76 17.05 -3.08 5.54
N ASN A 77 17.31 -4.37 5.27
CA ASN A 77 18.55 -5.07 5.62
C ASN A 77 18.88 -5.13 7.13
N LEU A 78 17.89 -4.85 8.00
CA LEU A 78 18.01 -4.94 9.45
C LEU A 78 17.13 -6.07 9.97
N SER A 79 17.74 -7.00 10.68
CA SER A 79 17.06 -8.13 11.30
C SER A 79 16.81 -7.89 12.79
N HIS A 80 15.69 -8.37 13.29
CA HIS A 80 15.41 -8.46 14.72
C HIS A 80 14.67 -9.77 15.02
N THR A 81 15.02 -10.43 16.12
CA THR A 81 14.42 -11.71 16.53
C THR A 81 13.71 -11.54 17.87
N PHE A 82 12.41 -11.86 17.90
CA PHE A 82 11.64 -11.97 19.13
C PHE A 82 11.61 -13.43 19.57
N GLU A 83 11.81 -13.69 20.86
CA GLU A 83 11.92 -15.06 21.41
C GLU A 83 10.61 -15.86 21.32
N LYS A 84 9.45 -15.19 21.19
CA LYS A 84 8.13 -15.81 21.02
C LYS A 84 7.12 -14.79 20.50
N ILE A 85 5.95 -15.27 20.06
CA ILE A 85 4.90 -14.41 19.50
C ILE A 85 4.41 -13.34 20.49
N GLU A 86 4.20 -13.71 21.76
CA GLU A 86 3.76 -12.75 22.77
C GLU A 86 4.86 -11.76 23.18
N ALA A 87 6.06 -11.86 22.62
CA ALA A 87 7.15 -10.90 22.81
C ALA A 87 7.30 -9.92 21.64
N VAL A 88 6.55 -10.08 20.54
CA VAL A 88 6.62 -9.16 19.40
C VAL A 88 6.19 -7.75 19.83
N ASP A 89 7.15 -6.83 19.82
CA ASP A 89 6.87 -5.42 20.06
C ASP A 89 6.43 -4.74 18.76
N TRP A 90 5.12 -4.62 18.58
CA TRP A 90 4.53 -3.91 17.44
C TRP A 90 4.87 -2.40 17.40
N ASN A 91 5.55 -1.84 18.41
CA ASN A 91 6.13 -0.50 18.41
C ASN A 91 7.66 -0.51 18.52
N TYR A 92 8.34 -1.58 18.09
CA TYR A 92 9.79 -1.76 18.24
C TYR A 92 10.58 -0.54 17.72
N PRO A 93 11.25 0.23 18.60
CA PRO A 93 11.80 1.53 18.22
C PRO A 93 13.25 1.49 17.73
N ASP A 94 14.00 0.43 18.04
CA ASP A 94 15.47 0.44 17.95
C ASP A 94 15.99 0.52 16.50
N HIS A 95 15.21 0.02 15.52
CA HIS A 95 15.54 0.11 14.09
C HIS A 95 14.86 1.29 13.37
N GLY A 96 14.21 2.18 14.14
CA GLY A 96 13.57 3.40 13.63
C GLY A 96 12.18 3.18 13.00
N LYS A 97 11.48 4.30 12.77
CA LYS A 97 10.04 4.31 12.42
C LYS A 97 9.69 3.52 11.16
N LEU A 98 10.51 3.60 10.11
CA LEU A 98 10.23 2.89 8.85
C LEU A 98 10.36 1.37 9.02
N TRP A 99 11.28 0.90 9.86
CA TRP A 99 11.37 -0.53 10.20
C TRP A 99 10.12 -0.98 10.98
N THR A 100 9.70 -0.19 11.98
CA THR A 100 8.47 -0.43 12.74
C THR A 100 7.24 -0.44 11.84
N TYR A 101 7.18 0.44 10.85
CA TYR A 101 6.09 0.43 9.87
C TYR A 101 6.07 -0.86 9.06
N ASN A 102 7.21 -1.34 8.55
CA ASN A 102 7.27 -2.61 7.82
C ASN A 102 6.76 -3.79 8.65
N LEU A 103 7.10 -3.83 9.95
CA LEU A 103 6.53 -4.79 10.88
C LEU A 103 4.99 -4.71 10.94
N ASN A 104 4.44 -3.49 10.90
CA ASN A 104 3.00 -3.23 10.96
C ASN A 104 2.28 -3.31 9.61
N TYR A 105 2.97 -3.49 8.48
CA TYR A 105 2.36 -3.71 7.17
C TYR A 105 1.87 -5.14 6.98
N PHE A 106 2.41 -6.10 7.75
CA PHE A 106 2.07 -7.53 7.62
C PHE A 106 2.27 -8.09 6.21
N ASP A 107 3.20 -7.52 5.44
CA ASP A 107 3.48 -7.99 4.08
C ASP A 107 3.96 -9.45 4.08
N PHE A 108 4.74 -9.82 5.10
CA PHE A 108 5.18 -11.20 5.38
C PHE A 108 4.03 -12.22 5.47
N LEU A 109 2.78 -11.83 5.71
CA LEU A 109 1.66 -12.78 5.65
C LEU A 109 1.47 -13.38 4.26
N ASN A 110 1.94 -12.70 3.21
CA ASN A 110 1.74 -13.09 1.82
C ASN A 110 2.96 -13.77 1.19
N GLN A 111 3.97 -14.13 1.99
CA GLN A 111 5.14 -14.89 1.54
C GLN A 111 4.74 -16.35 1.27
N ARG A 112 5.62 -17.11 0.59
CA ARG A 112 5.27 -18.46 0.12
C ARG A 112 5.08 -19.47 1.24
N ASP A 113 5.98 -19.45 2.22
CA ASP A 113 6.15 -20.55 3.17
C ASP A 113 5.65 -20.20 4.59
N LEU A 114 4.68 -19.29 4.71
CA LEU A 114 4.02 -19.02 6.00
C LEU A 114 2.79 -19.91 6.19
N GLU A 115 2.74 -20.64 7.30
CA GLU A 115 1.59 -21.47 7.62
C GLU A 115 0.37 -20.63 8.04
N LYS A 116 -0.83 -21.11 7.69
CA LYS A 116 -2.11 -20.50 8.07
C LYS A 116 -2.19 -20.23 9.58
N ALA A 117 -1.78 -21.19 10.41
CA ALA A 117 -1.85 -21.08 11.87
C ALA A 117 -0.92 -19.98 12.40
N GLN A 118 0.29 -19.86 11.86
CA GLN A 118 1.27 -18.84 12.24
C GLN A 118 0.77 -17.44 11.88
N GLY A 119 0.25 -17.25 10.67
CA GLY A 119 -0.31 -15.96 10.26
C GLY A 119 -1.52 -15.53 11.11
N ILE A 120 -2.43 -16.46 11.45
CA ILE A 120 -3.55 -16.18 12.38
C ILE A 120 -3.02 -15.79 13.77
N ALA A 121 -1.98 -16.47 14.27
CA ALA A 121 -1.39 -16.15 15.57
C ALA A 121 -0.82 -14.72 15.60
N LEU A 122 -0.10 -14.30 14.55
CA LEU A 122 0.41 -12.94 14.39
C LEU A 122 -0.70 -11.88 14.35
N ILE A 123 -1.78 -12.16 13.61
CA ILE A 123 -2.95 -11.28 13.55
C ILE A 123 -3.60 -11.13 14.92
N ARG A 124 -3.91 -12.24 15.60
CA ARG A 124 -4.57 -12.22 16.92
C ARG A 124 -3.72 -11.55 17.98
N ASP A 125 -2.42 -11.80 17.95
CA ASP A 125 -1.48 -11.15 18.86
C ASP A 125 -1.45 -9.62 18.66
N PHE A 126 -1.47 -9.14 17.42
CA PHE A 126 -1.62 -7.72 17.13
C PHE A 126 -2.95 -7.16 17.63
N ILE A 127 -4.07 -7.85 17.38
CA ILE A 127 -5.40 -7.44 17.86
C ILE A 127 -5.42 -7.33 19.39
N ALA A 128 -4.89 -8.33 20.10
CA ALA A 128 -4.81 -8.33 21.57
C ALA A 128 -4.03 -7.12 22.13
N ARG A 129 -3.12 -6.55 21.33
CA ARG A 129 -2.27 -5.40 21.69
C ARG A 129 -2.60 -4.11 20.96
N ILE A 130 -3.63 -4.09 20.12
CA ILE A 130 -3.91 -3.00 19.20
C ILE A 130 -4.15 -1.66 19.92
N ALA A 131 -4.74 -1.71 21.11
CA ALA A 131 -4.96 -0.54 21.97
C ALA A 131 -3.67 0.17 22.42
N LYS A 132 -2.53 -0.55 22.40
CA LYS A 132 -1.19 -0.04 22.73
C LYS A 132 -0.37 0.26 21.47
N SER A 133 -0.86 -0.09 20.27
CA SER A 133 -0.18 0.19 19.01
C SER A 133 -0.29 1.68 18.69
N ARG A 134 0.87 2.31 18.46
CA ARG A 134 0.96 3.74 18.09
C ARG A 134 1.24 3.83 16.60
N ASP A 135 2.41 3.37 16.18
CA ASP A 135 2.85 3.47 14.79
C ASP A 135 1.95 2.62 13.89
N GLY A 136 1.54 1.43 14.35
CA GLY A 136 0.63 0.56 13.59
C GLY A 136 -0.79 1.10 13.40
N MET A 137 -1.19 2.09 14.20
CA MET A 137 -2.51 2.74 14.10
C MET A 137 -2.49 4.05 13.31
N GLU A 138 -1.36 4.38 12.70
CA GLU A 138 -1.29 5.46 11.71
C GLU A 138 -1.93 5.02 10.37
N PRO A 139 -2.44 5.96 9.55
CA PRO A 139 -3.22 5.62 8.35
C PRO A 139 -2.46 4.77 7.33
N PHE A 140 -1.18 5.10 7.08
CA PHE A 140 -0.37 4.37 6.10
C PHE A 140 -0.14 2.90 6.50
N PRO A 141 0.30 2.57 7.74
CA PRO A 141 0.32 1.19 8.20
C PRO A 141 -1.03 0.47 8.18
N ILE A 142 -2.13 1.15 8.55
CA ILE A 142 -3.48 0.55 8.44
C ILE A 142 -3.80 0.19 6.99
N ALA A 143 -3.52 1.08 6.04
CA ALA A 143 -3.83 0.87 4.63
C ALA A 143 -3.12 -0.39 4.09
N LEU A 144 -1.81 -0.50 4.29
CA LEU A 144 -1.02 -1.64 3.81
C LEU A 144 -1.41 -2.93 4.53
N ARG A 145 -1.58 -2.88 5.86
CA ARG A 145 -2.04 -4.03 6.66
C ARG A 145 -3.40 -4.54 6.21
N GLY A 146 -4.33 -3.63 5.89
CA GLY A 146 -5.66 -4.00 5.43
C GLY A 146 -5.63 -4.84 4.16
N ILE A 147 -4.86 -4.41 3.15
CA ILE A 147 -4.66 -5.20 1.92
C ILE A 147 -4.05 -6.56 2.24
N ASN A 148 -2.99 -6.58 3.06
CA ASN A 148 -2.24 -7.79 3.35
C ASN A 148 -3.02 -8.81 4.18
N TRP A 149 -3.79 -8.36 5.17
CA TRP A 149 -4.70 -9.20 5.94
C TRP A 149 -5.82 -9.75 5.04
N ILE A 150 -6.49 -8.92 4.25
CA ILE A 150 -7.58 -9.38 3.36
C ILE A 150 -7.09 -10.47 2.41
N LYS A 151 -5.91 -10.29 1.80
CA LYS A 151 -5.30 -11.30 0.93
C LYS A 151 -5.02 -12.61 1.67
N PHE A 152 -4.43 -12.52 2.86
CA PHE A 152 -4.11 -13.69 3.68
C PHE A 152 -5.36 -14.44 4.10
N LEU A 153 -6.35 -13.73 4.66
CA LEU A 153 -7.62 -14.29 5.12
C LEU A 153 -8.36 -14.98 3.97
N ASN A 154 -8.43 -14.32 2.80
CA ASN A 154 -9.08 -14.87 1.63
C ASN A 154 -8.35 -16.11 1.08
N MET A 155 -7.01 -16.04 0.94
CA MET A 155 -6.21 -17.15 0.42
C MET A 155 -6.35 -18.41 1.28
N HIS A 156 -6.39 -18.25 2.59
CA HIS A 156 -6.47 -19.37 3.52
C HIS A 156 -7.89 -19.74 3.94
N ALA A 157 -8.93 -19.11 3.37
CA ALA A 157 -10.32 -19.26 3.78
C ALA A 157 -10.47 -19.17 5.31
N VAL A 158 -9.94 -18.08 5.87
CA VAL A 158 -10.11 -17.75 7.29
C VAL A 158 -11.43 -17.00 7.44
N HIS A 159 -12.31 -17.54 8.29
CA HIS A 159 -13.55 -16.90 8.69
C HIS A 159 -13.51 -16.75 10.20
N ASP A 160 -13.12 -15.58 10.67
CA ASP A 160 -12.94 -15.29 12.09
C ASP A 160 -13.50 -13.90 12.39
N ARG A 161 -14.63 -13.88 13.10
CA ARG A 161 -15.36 -12.66 13.39
C ARG A 161 -14.56 -11.66 14.22
N GLU A 162 -13.69 -12.12 15.12
CA GLU A 162 -12.87 -11.21 15.92
C GLU A 162 -11.87 -10.46 15.02
N ILE A 163 -11.25 -11.19 14.09
CA ILE A 163 -10.33 -10.61 13.10
C ILE A 163 -11.07 -9.65 12.17
N ASP A 164 -12.20 -10.08 11.63
CA ASP A 164 -13.00 -9.28 10.69
C ASP A 164 -13.51 -7.99 11.34
N ASP A 165 -14.08 -8.09 12.55
CA ASP A 165 -14.62 -6.94 13.27
C ASP A 165 -13.51 -5.98 13.73
N SER A 166 -12.32 -6.48 14.06
CA SER A 166 -11.15 -5.63 14.36
C SER A 166 -10.62 -4.93 13.11
N LEU A 167 -10.52 -5.64 11.99
CA LEU A 167 -10.06 -5.08 10.73
C LEU A 167 -11.03 -4.02 10.20
N TYR A 168 -12.34 -4.27 10.29
CA TYR A 168 -13.36 -3.30 9.89
C TYR A 168 -13.30 -2.02 10.73
N ALA A 169 -13.09 -2.14 12.04
CA ALA A 169 -12.85 -0.98 12.91
C ALA A 169 -11.59 -0.19 12.51
N GLN A 170 -10.53 -0.86 12.04
CA GLN A 170 -9.34 -0.18 11.50
C GLN A 170 -9.66 0.58 10.20
N TYR A 171 -10.52 0.05 9.33
CA TYR A 171 -10.99 0.76 8.14
C TYR A 171 -11.80 2.02 8.46
N ASP A 172 -12.56 2.04 9.56
CA ASP A 172 -13.20 3.28 10.03
C ASP A 172 -12.17 4.33 10.47
N ILE A 173 -11.09 3.90 11.12
CA ILE A 173 -9.97 4.79 11.49
C ILE A 173 -9.31 5.33 10.21
N LEU A 174 -9.05 4.48 9.21
CA LEU A 174 -8.47 4.89 7.94
C LEU A 174 -9.36 5.92 7.22
N MET A 175 -10.65 5.61 7.08
CA MET A 175 -11.64 6.50 6.43
C MET A 175 -11.69 7.89 7.06
N ASP A 176 -11.55 7.96 8.39
CA ASP A 176 -11.57 9.23 9.10
C ASP A 176 -10.20 9.95 9.09
N ASN A 177 -9.10 9.30 8.70
CA ASN A 177 -7.74 9.87 8.74
C ASN A 177 -6.98 9.80 7.41
N LEU A 178 -7.68 9.77 6.28
CA LEU A 178 -7.08 9.76 4.94
C LEU A 178 -5.98 10.82 4.77
N GLU A 179 -4.86 10.45 4.16
CA GLU A 179 -3.62 11.24 4.17
C GLU A 179 -3.60 12.40 3.15
N TYR A 180 -4.69 13.15 3.03
CA TYR A 180 -4.81 14.33 2.16
C TYR A 180 -3.77 15.43 2.40
N HIS A 181 -3.10 15.39 3.55
CA HIS A 181 -2.05 16.33 3.93
C HIS A 181 -0.66 15.94 3.40
N LEU A 182 -0.45 14.66 3.13
CA LEU A 182 0.76 14.14 2.49
C LEU A 182 0.57 14.06 0.96
N LEU A 183 -0.63 13.71 0.48
CA LEU A 183 -0.91 13.37 -0.93
C LEU A 183 0.06 12.29 -1.43
N GLY A 184 0.24 12.17 -2.75
CA GLY A 184 1.20 11.25 -3.35
C GLY A 184 0.89 9.80 -3.00
N ASN A 185 1.93 8.99 -2.83
CA ASN A 185 1.78 7.54 -2.62
C ASN A 185 0.92 7.19 -1.40
N HIS A 186 0.94 7.99 -0.35
CA HIS A 186 0.19 7.73 0.88
C HIS A 186 -1.33 7.72 0.62
N LEU A 187 -1.83 8.79 -0.01
CA LEU A 187 -3.26 8.88 -0.31
C LEU A 187 -3.69 7.83 -1.35
N LEU A 188 -2.84 7.56 -2.34
CA LEU A 188 -3.12 6.54 -3.35
C LEU A 188 -3.18 5.13 -2.72
N GLU A 189 -2.26 4.79 -1.82
CA GLU A 189 -2.29 3.53 -1.04
C GLU A 189 -3.51 3.45 -0.13
N ASN A 190 -3.97 4.56 0.47
CA ASN A 190 -5.26 4.59 1.18
C ASN A 190 -6.40 4.22 0.23
N GLY A 191 -6.43 4.78 -0.99
CA GLY A 191 -7.43 4.46 -2.02
C GLY A 191 -7.44 2.99 -2.41
N PHE A 192 -6.26 2.39 -2.67
CA PHE A 192 -6.16 0.95 -2.95
C PHE A 192 -6.66 0.10 -1.79
N SER A 193 -6.28 0.45 -0.56
CA SER A 193 -6.72 -0.28 0.63
C SER A 193 -8.23 -0.21 0.83
N LEU A 194 -8.84 0.97 0.64
CA LEU A 194 -10.28 1.16 0.72
C LEU A 194 -11.02 0.35 -0.34
N LEU A 195 -10.45 0.17 -1.55
CA LEU A 195 -11.04 -0.68 -2.57
C LEU A 195 -11.11 -2.13 -2.07
N PHE A 196 -10.00 -2.66 -1.56
CA PHE A 196 -9.96 -3.99 -0.94
C PHE A 196 -10.98 -4.12 0.20
N GLY A 197 -11.03 -3.14 1.11
CA GLY A 197 -11.99 -3.10 2.20
C GLY A 197 -13.44 -3.08 1.72
N GLY A 198 -13.76 -2.26 0.72
CA GLY A 198 -15.11 -2.18 0.16
C GLY A 198 -15.57 -3.50 -0.45
N TYR A 199 -14.69 -4.21 -1.15
CA TYR A 199 -15.00 -5.54 -1.68
C TYR A 199 -15.12 -6.60 -0.58
N TYR A 200 -14.16 -6.66 0.34
CA TYR A 200 -14.11 -7.68 1.39
C TYR A 200 -15.30 -7.56 2.36
N PHE A 201 -15.61 -6.33 2.79
CA PHE A 201 -16.70 -6.04 3.71
C PHE A 201 -18.04 -5.71 3.02
N ARG A 202 -18.08 -5.77 1.68
CA ARG A 202 -19.23 -5.37 0.87
C ARG A 202 -19.78 -3.98 1.23
N ASP A 203 -18.88 -3.07 1.61
CA ASP A 203 -19.21 -1.74 2.12
C ASP A 203 -19.10 -0.69 0.98
N GLN A 204 -20.25 -0.23 0.50
CA GLN A 204 -20.36 0.80 -0.54
C GLN A 204 -19.64 2.10 -0.17
N ARG A 205 -19.65 2.50 1.11
CA ARG A 205 -18.98 3.75 1.55
C ARG A 205 -17.47 3.67 1.39
N LEU A 206 -16.87 2.50 1.70
CA LEU A 206 -15.44 2.29 1.46
C LEU A 206 -15.13 2.30 -0.04
N PHE A 207 -15.97 1.62 -0.83
CA PHE A 207 -15.84 1.56 -2.29
C PHE A 207 -15.94 2.95 -2.93
N ASP A 208 -16.97 3.74 -2.61
CA ASP A 208 -17.19 5.07 -3.18
C ASP A 208 -15.99 5.99 -2.90
N LYS A 209 -15.46 5.88 -1.68
CA LYS A 209 -14.29 6.67 -1.29
C LYS A 209 -13.01 6.21 -1.98
N ALA A 210 -12.84 4.90 -2.14
CA ALA A 210 -11.75 4.35 -2.94
C ALA A 210 -11.82 4.87 -4.37
N TRP A 211 -13.00 4.80 -5.01
CA TRP A 211 -13.22 5.29 -6.36
C TRP A 211 -12.86 6.77 -6.51
N GLU A 212 -13.38 7.64 -5.63
CA GLU A 212 -13.06 9.08 -5.62
C GLU A 212 -11.53 9.32 -5.60
N ILE A 213 -10.82 8.62 -4.70
CA ILE A 213 -9.38 8.77 -4.54
C ILE A 213 -8.64 8.22 -5.76
N LEU A 214 -8.99 7.02 -6.23
CA LEU A 214 -8.28 6.33 -7.30
C LEU A 214 -8.40 7.07 -8.63
N ILE A 215 -9.58 7.60 -8.97
CA ILE A 215 -9.75 8.41 -10.19
C ILE A 215 -8.85 9.64 -10.14
N GLN A 216 -8.87 10.37 -9.03
CA GLN A 216 -8.10 11.60 -8.87
C GLN A 216 -6.59 11.32 -8.88
N GLU A 217 -6.14 10.43 -7.99
CA GLU A 217 -4.71 10.21 -7.75
C GLU A 217 -4.04 9.44 -8.90
N LEU A 218 -4.70 8.46 -9.54
CA LEU A 218 -4.08 7.79 -10.70
C LEU A 218 -4.00 8.70 -11.93
N SER A 219 -4.92 9.65 -12.07
CA SER A 219 -4.86 10.65 -13.14
C SER A 219 -3.72 11.65 -12.93
N GLU A 220 -3.45 12.03 -11.68
CA GLU A 220 -2.37 12.95 -11.32
C GLU A 220 -1.00 12.27 -11.30
N GLN A 221 -0.91 11.09 -10.68
CA GLN A 221 0.36 10.44 -10.35
C GLN A 221 0.93 9.55 -11.46
N VAL A 222 0.13 9.20 -12.48
CA VAL A 222 0.61 8.45 -13.65
C VAL A 222 0.69 9.39 -14.85
N LEU A 223 1.92 9.72 -15.22
CA LEU A 223 2.24 10.67 -16.28
C LEU A 223 1.79 10.16 -17.67
N PRO A 224 1.73 11.04 -18.69
CA PRO A 224 1.38 10.64 -20.04
C PRO A 224 2.34 9.64 -20.71
N ASP A 225 3.58 9.49 -20.24
CA ASP A 225 4.44 8.40 -20.69
C ASP A 225 4.36 7.17 -19.76
N GLY A 226 3.33 7.07 -18.91
CA GLY A 226 3.12 5.93 -18.03
C GLY A 226 4.00 5.90 -16.78
N ALA A 227 4.94 6.83 -16.63
CA ALA A 227 5.76 6.90 -15.43
C ALA A 227 4.92 7.23 -14.19
N HIS A 228 5.33 6.71 -13.04
CA HIS A 228 4.83 7.23 -11.77
C HIS A 228 5.59 8.53 -11.46
N PHE A 229 4.88 9.54 -10.96
CA PHE A 229 5.37 10.92 -10.83
C PHE A 229 6.56 11.09 -9.87
N GLU A 230 6.81 10.14 -8.96
CA GLU A 230 8.02 10.17 -8.12
C GLU A 230 9.29 9.77 -8.87
N LEU A 231 9.16 9.34 -10.12
CA LEU A 231 10.27 9.03 -11.03
C LEU A 231 11.25 8.03 -10.41
N THR A 232 10.79 7.16 -9.52
CA THR A 232 11.62 6.16 -8.82
C THR A 232 11.19 4.78 -9.32
N PRO A 233 12.01 4.09 -10.13
CA PRO A 233 11.65 2.78 -10.71
C PRO A 233 11.10 1.75 -9.71
N MET A 234 11.65 1.70 -8.49
CA MET A 234 11.13 0.84 -7.43
C MET A 234 9.70 1.23 -7.02
N TYR A 235 9.43 2.51 -6.71
CA TYR A 235 8.08 2.97 -6.37
C TYR A 235 7.11 2.79 -7.52
N HIS A 236 7.56 2.96 -8.77
CA HIS A 236 6.76 2.66 -9.94
C HIS A 236 6.32 1.18 -9.97
N GLN A 237 7.22 0.23 -9.66
CA GLN A 237 6.87 -1.20 -9.57
C GLN A 237 5.85 -1.48 -8.46
N ILE A 238 5.99 -0.84 -7.29
CA ILE A 238 5.03 -0.97 -6.18
C ILE A 238 3.65 -0.46 -6.59
N MET A 239 3.58 0.73 -7.19
CA MET A 239 2.30 1.31 -7.63
C MET A 239 1.67 0.50 -8.77
N LEU A 240 2.47 0.04 -9.74
CA LEU A 240 1.99 -0.84 -10.81
C LEU A 240 1.42 -2.15 -10.24
N TYR A 241 2.10 -2.75 -9.25
CA TYR A 241 1.56 -3.92 -8.56
C TYR A 241 0.17 -3.62 -7.98
N ARG A 242 0.01 -2.52 -7.24
CA ARG A 242 -1.28 -2.14 -6.63
C ARG A 242 -2.38 -1.92 -7.67
N VAL A 243 -2.08 -1.25 -8.79
CA VAL A 243 -3.03 -1.05 -9.89
C VAL A 243 -3.48 -2.39 -10.48
N LEU A 244 -2.53 -3.29 -10.79
CA LEU A 244 -2.84 -4.62 -11.32
C LEU A 244 -3.69 -5.43 -10.34
N ASP A 245 -3.41 -5.31 -9.05
CA ASP A 245 -4.09 -6.05 -8.00
C ASP A 245 -5.52 -5.56 -7.76
N CYS A 246 -5.73 -4.24 -7.84
CA CYS A 246 -7.07 -3.65 -7.82
C CYS A 246 -7.87 -4.02 -9.07
N TYR A 247 -7.23 -4.04 -10.24
CA TYR A 247 -7.86 -4.53 -11.48
C TYR A 247 -8.28 -5.99 -11.34
N ASN A 248 -7.39 -6.85 -10.82
CA ASN A 248 -7.68 -8.26 -10.57
C ASN A 248 -8.87 -8.45 -9.62
N LEU A 249 -8.89 -7.71 -8.51
CA LEU A 249 -9.98 -7.71 -7.55
C LEU A 249 -11.31 -7.35 -8.24
N MET A 250 -11.37 -6.24 -8.96
CA MET A 250 -12.61 -5.81 -9.64
C MET A 250 -13.02 -6.78 -10.75
N GLN A 251 -12.08 -7.26 -11.56
CA GLN A 251 -12.37 -8.15 -12.69
C GLN A 251 -13.06 -9.45 -12.27
N ASN A 252 -12.67 -9.98 -11.11
CA ASN A 252 -13.10 -11.31 -10.67
C ASN A 252 -14.24 -11.26 -9.64
N ASN A 253 -14.68 -10.07 -9.24
CA ASN A 253 -15.73 -9.89 -8.25
C ASN A 253 -16.74 -8.86 -8.79
N PRO A 254 -17.85 -9.28 -9.42
CA PRO A 254 -18.85 -8.36 -9.96
C PRO A 254 -19.79 -7.85 -8.84
N LEU A 255 -19.22 -7.17 -7.84
CA LEU A 255 -19.95 -6.63 -6.69
C LEU A 255 -20.39 -5.18 -6.91
N PHE A 256 -19.48 -4.34 -7.42
CA PHE A 256 -19.74 -2.93 -7.73
C PHE A 256 -19.58 -2.71 -9.23
N ASP A 257 -20.61 -2.18 -9.89
CA ASP A 257 -20.59 -1.92 -11.34
C ASP A 257 -20.01 -0.53 -11.65
N HIS A 258 -18.70 -0.48 -11.90
CA HIS A 258 -17.98 0.76 -12.19
C HIS A 258 -17.03 0.58 -13.40
N PRO A 259 -17.58 0.59 -14.64
CA PRO A 259 -16.78 0.39 -15.85
C PRO A 259 -15.73 1.49 -16.07
N GLU A 260 -15.98 2.71 -15.59
CA GLU A 260 -15.02 3.82 -15.65
C GLU A 260 -13.74 3.53 -14.86
N LEU A 261 -13.87 3.14 -13.58
CA LEU A 261 -12.72 2.82 -12.74
C LEU A 261 -11.97 1.60 -13.30
N MET A 262 -12.71 0.60 -13.78
CA MET A 262 -12.12 -0.59 -14.38
C MET A 262 -11.32 -0.25 -15.65
N ALA A 263 -11.86 0.63 -16.50
CA ALA A 263 -11.16 1.12 -17.69
C ALA A 263 -9.92 1.93 -17.33
N LEU A 264 -10.00 2.80 -16.30
CA LEU A 264 -8.86 3.57 -15.81
C LEU A 264 -7.75 2.66 -15.30
N LEU A 265 -8.05 1.71 -14.42
CA LEU A 265 -7.05 0.77 -13.88
C LEU A 265 -6.35 0.00 -15.02
N ARG A 266 -7.11 -0.43 -16.03
CA ARG A 266 -6.58 -1.13 -17.21
C ARG A 266 -5.65 -0.24 -18.03
N GLU A 267 -6.07 0.98 -18.32
CA GLU A 267 -5.31 1.97 -19.09
C GLU A 267 -4.00 2.33 -18.37
N LYS A 268 -4.08 2.65 -17.08
CA LYS A 268 -2.90 2.97 -16.27
C LYS A 268 -1.94 1.81 -16.16
N ALA A 269 -2.43 0.59 -15.89
CA ALA A 269 -1.58 -0.59 -15.86
C ALA A 269 -0.84 -0.82 -17.20
N SER A 270 -1.55 -0.70 -18.33
CA SER A 270 -0.98 -0.88 -19.67
C SER A 270 0.17 0.08 -19.97
N ARG A 271 -0.01 1.36 -19.63
CA ARG A 271 1.00 2.42 -19.82
C ARG A 271 2.16 2.29 -18.86
N MET A 272 1.88 2.03 -17.58
CA MET A 272 2.91 1.83 -16.57
C MET A 272 3.80 0.63 -16.93
N LEU A 273 3.21 -0.48 -17.38
CA LEU A 273 3.98 -1.61 -17.93
C LEU A 273 4.83 -1.20 -19.13
N GLY A 274 4.30 -0.38 -20.03
CA GLY A 274 5.03 0.13 -21.18
C GLY A 274 6.26 0.95 -20.77
N TRP A 275 6.09 1.85 -19.80
CA TRP A 275 7.18 2.61 -19.22
C TRP A 275 8.23 1.71 -18.58
N LEU A 276 7.81 0.73 -17.75
CA LEU A 276 8.70 -0.19 -17.05
C LEU A 276 9.51 -1.05 -18.03
N GLU A 277 8.88 -1.57 -19.09
CA GLU A 277 9.54 -2.35 -20.13
C GLU A 277 10.57 -1.51 -20.90
N THR A 278 10.29 -0.23 -21.15
CA THR A 278 11.25 0.67 -21.77
C THR A 278 12.39 1.02 -20.80
N MET A 279 12.12 1.19 -19.50
CA MET A 279 13.13 1.56 -18.50
C MET A 279 14.11 0.43 -18.15
N ARG A 280 13.62 -0.80 -17.91
CA ARG A 280 14.43 -1.92 -17.41
C ARG A 280 15.61 -2.31 -18.32
N TYR A 281 16.72 -2.80 -17.76
CA TYR A 281 17.83 -3.33 -18.54
C TYR A 281 17.47 -4.65 -19.26
N ARG A 282 18.39 -5.12 -20.13
CA ARG A 282 18.18 -6.35 -20.92
C ARG A 282 18.01 -7.60 -20.05
N ASP A 283 18.62 -7.61 -18.87
CA ASP A 283 18.48 -8.68 -17.88
C ASP A 283 17.15 -8.59 -17.08
N GLY A 284 16.35 -7.54 -17.31
CA GLY A 284 15.08 -7.30 -16.65
C GLY A 284 15.15 -6.48 -15.36
N SER A 285 16.36 -6.15 -14.88
CA SER A 285 16.56 -5.31 -13.69
C SER A 285 16.16 -3.85 -13.97
N ILE A 286 15.81 -3.12 -12.91
CA ILE A 286 15.53 -1.68 -13.01
C ILE A 286 16.82 -0.87 -12.78
N PRO A 287 16.95 0.33 -13.35
CA PRO A 287 18.02 1.22 -12.96
C PRO A 287 17.76 1.77 -11.55
N HIS A 288 18.80 1.88 -10.72
CA HIS A 288 18.72 2.46 -9.37
C HIS A 288 18.72 3.99 -9.41
N LEU A 289 17.72 4.56 -10.09
CA LEU A 289 17.48 6.01 -10.14
C LEU A 289 16.68 6.44 -8.93
N ASN A 290 17.02 7.63 -8.40
CA ASN A 290 16.43 8.17 -7.17
C ASN A 290 16.54 7.15 -6.01
N ASP A 291 15.45 6.93 -5.28
CA ASP A 291 15.40 6.07 -4.09
C ASP A 291 14.99 4.63 -4.45
N SER A 292 15.70 4.03 -5.41
CA SER A 292 15.40 2.67 -5.89
C SER A 292 16.41 1.67 -5.35
N THR A 293 15.90 0.53 -4.87
CA THR A 293 16.69 -0.65 -4.52
C THR A 293 15.97 -1.93 -4.93
N ASP A 294 16.68 -3.05 -4.90
CA ASP A 294 16.14 -4.36 -5.25
C ASP A 294 15.51 -5.04 -4.01
N GLY A 295 14.69 -6.09 -4.22
CA GLY A 295 14.18 -6.93 -3.13
C GLY A 295 13.07 -6.32 -2.27
N ILE A 296 12.50 -5.18 -2.68
CA ILE A 296 11.33 -4.56 -2.01
C ILE A 296 10.07 -4.69 -2.87
N ALA A 297 10.16 -4.34 -4.16
CA ALA A 297 9.03 -4.39 -5.09
C ALA A 297 9.05 -5.70 -5.91
N PRO A 298 7.88 -6.17 -6.39
CA PRO A 298 7.85 -7.24 -7.38
C PRO A 298 8.72 -6.93 -8.61
N THR A 299 9.45 -7.92 -9.07
CA THR A 299 10.34 -7.76 -10.24
C THR A 299 9.55 -7.39 -11.50
N SER A 300 10.22 -6.71 -12.45
CA SER A 300 9.63 -6.34 -13.75
C SER A 300 9.04 -7.54 -14.49
N SER A 301 9.73 -8.68 -14.43
CA SER A 301 9.28 -9.94 -15.05
C SER A 301 8.04 -10.50 -14.36
N ALA A 302 7.98 -10.46 -13.02
CA ALA A 302 6.81 -10.90 -12.26
C ALA A 302 5.58 -10.01 -12.57
N LEU A 303 5.76 -8.69 -12.63
CA LEU A 303 4.70 -7.73 -12.98
C LEU A 303 4.18 -7.93 -14.39
N LYS A 304 5.08 -8.12 -15.37
CA LYS A 304 4.70 -8.42 -16.76
C LYS A 304 3.91 -9.72 -16.86
N ALA A 305 4.39 -10.78 -16.21
CA ALA A 305 3.69 -12.06 -16.19
C ALA A 305 2.32 -11.96 -15.52
N TYR A 306 2.21 -11.18 -14.43
CA TYR A 306 0.94 -10.94 -13.76
C TYR A 306 -0.05 -10.21 -14.67
N ALA A 307 0.37 -9.12 -15.31
CA ALA A 307 -0.46 -8.38 -16.25
C ALA A 307 -0.95 -9.23 -17.43
N GLN A 308 -0.09 -10.10 -17.97
CA GLN A 308 -0.47 -11.02 -19.05
C GLN A 308 -1.60 -11.96 -18.64
N ARG A 309 -1.54 -12.52 -17.41
CA ARG A 309 -2.62 -13.39 -16.89
C ARG A 309 -3.94 -12.64 -16.69
N LEU A 310 -3.87 -11.35 -16.39
CA LEU A 310 -5.04 -10.46 -16.27
C LEU A 310 -5.59 -9.98 -17.63
N GLY A 311 -4.94 -10.34 -18.75
CA GLY A 311 -5.33 -9.88 -20.08
C GLY A 311 -5.03 -8.39 -20.34
N ILE A 312 -4.03 -7.84 -19.63
CA ILE A 312 -3.54 -6.49 -19.83
C ILE A 312 -2.37 -6.53 -20.80
N THR A 313 -2.54 -5.88 -21.95
CA THR A 313 -1.50 -5.73 -22.95
C THR A 313 -0.57 -4.58 -22.59
N THR A 314 0.72 -4.74 -22.83
CA THR A 314 1.71 -3.66 -22.65
C THR A 314 1.64 -2.68 -23.81
N GLU A 315 1.53 -1.39 -23.50
CA GLU A 315 1.64 -0.33 -24.51
C GLU A 315 3.11 -0.07 -24.87
N LYS A 316 3.40 0.22 -26.14
CA LYS A 316 4.74 0.67 -26.54
C LYS A 316 4.90 2.15 -26.22
N ILE A 317 5.67 2.44 -25.17
CA ILE A 317 5.86 3.79 -24.65
C ILE A 317 7.25 4.32 -25.00
N VAL A 318 7.29 5.57 -25.45
CA VAL A 318 8.51 6.37 -25.57
C VAL A 318 8.64 7.25 -24.33
N LEU A 319 9.77 7.17 -23.63
CA LEU A 319 10.03 8.00 -22.44
C LEU A 319 10.10 9.47 -22.83
N LYS A 320 9.22 10.30 -22.25
CA LYS A 320 9.09 11.71 -22.62
C LYS A 320 8.76 12.58 -21.43
N GLU A 321 7.52 12.55 -20.96
CA GLU A 321 6.98 13.42 -19.89
C GLU A 321 7.66 13.19 -18.53
N SER A 322 8.13 11.98 -18.26
CA SER A 322 8.96 11.65 -17.08
C SER A 322 10.35 12.28 -17.08
N GLY A 323 10.77 12.89 -18.20
CA GLY A 323 12.12 13.44 -18.36
C GLY A 323 13.21 12.38 -18.60
N TYR A 324 12.91 11.09 -18.43
CA TYR A 324 13.86 10.04 -18.74
C TYR A 324 14.05 9.84 -20.23
N ARG A 325 15.27 9.49 -20.62
CA ARG A 325 15.62 9.05 -21.97
C ARG A 325 16.54 7.86 -21.83
N LYS A 326 16.33 6.86 -22.67
CA LYS A 326 17.16 5.66 -22.67
C LYS A 326 17.82 5.48 -24.02
N PHE A 327 19.15 5.39 -23.97
CA PHE A 327 19.96 5.02 -25.12
C PHE A 327 20.28 3.54 -25.02
N VAL A 328 20.03 2.79 -26.10
CA VAL A 328 20.34 1.37 -26.19
C VAL A 328 21.45 1.21 -27.21
N THR A 329 22.59 0.69 -26.79
CA THR A 329 23.67 0.26 -27.67
C THR A 329 23.53 -1.23 -27.97
N ASP A 330 24.10 -1.70 -29.08
CA ASP A 330 24.09 -3.12 -29.45
C ASP A 330 25.01 -3.98 -28.57
N ARG A 331 25.90 -3.36 -27.80
CA ARG A 331 26.85 -4.04 -26.91
C ARG A 331 26.18 -4.76 -25.75
#